data_AF-A0A6G9D4W6-F1
#
_entry.id   AF-A0A6G9D4W6-F1
#
_cell.length_a   1.000
_cell.length_b   1.000
_cell.length_c   1.000
_cell.angle_alpha   90.00
_cell.angle_beta   90.00
_cell.angle_gamma   90.00
#
_symmetry.space_group_name_H-M   'P 1'
#
loop_
_entity.id
_entity.type
_entity.pdbx_description
1 polymer ?
#
loop_
_entity_poly.entity_id
_entity_poly.type
_entity_poly.pdbx_seq_one_letter_code
_entity_poly.pdbx_strand_id
1 'polypeptide(L)'
;MDRGVLRRPHPRHAPRTPANPPAHVTDGLGETLERLDNDDPRWWDEDRVAAFIDSMSGVQRSRLDQLSKQRRRYQWRTAYRRTRGGVPVWEMRPDAVSGCLRTPRGGSSKQAVVRMGYGKVSIRWMTGAEYAALMGAAEYKIDGFRDSQVQFAFGDAVAVPAVGWLAEHYLKPLVKGELAARSDCQAKAQ
;
A
#
# COMPACT_ATOMS: atom_id res chain seq x y z
N MET A 1 15.14 -67.12 -3.02
CA MET A 1 14.30 -66.48 -1.99
C MET A 1 14.54 -64.98 -2.09
N ASP A 2 13.73 -64.27 -2.87
CA ASP A 2 13.86 -62.82 -3.02
C ASP A 2 12.60 -62.17 -2.44
N ARG A 3 12.74 -61.48 -1.30
CA ARG A 3 11.62 -60.84 -0.61
C ARG A 3 11.37 -59.48 -1.25
N GLY A 4 10.48 -59.46 -2.23
CA GLY A 4 9.97 -58.22 -2.83
C GLY A 4 9.41 -57.27 -1.77
N VAL A 5 10.10 -56.17 -1.54
CA VAL A 5 9.64 -55.09 -0.65
C VAL A 5 8.51 -54.35 -1.36
N LEU A 6 7.26 -54.67 -1.00
CA LEU A 6 6.08 -53.91 -1.40
C LEU A 6 6.21 -52.46 -0.91
N ARG A 7 6.56 -51.54 -1.81
CA ARG A 7 6.44 -50.11 -1.57
C ARG A 7 4.96 -49.78 -1.40
N ARG A 8 4.57 -49.37 -0.19
CA ARG A 8 3.21 -48.86 0.07
C ARG A 8 2.98 -47.61 -0.77
N PRO A 9 1.87 -47.51 -1.54
CA PRO A 9 1.55 -46.29 -2.26
C PRO A 9 1.31 -45.17 -1.24
N HIS A 10 2.06 -44.07 -1.34
CA HIS A 10 1.75 -42.85 -0.60
C HIS A 10 0.36 -42.35 -1.04
N PRO A 11 -0.49 -41.90 -0.11
CA PRO A 11 -1.77 -41.31 -0.45
C PRO A 11 -1.53 -40.13 -1.41
N ARG A 12 -2.04 -40.26 -2.64
CA ARG A 12 -1.98 -39.20 -3.64
C ARG A 12 -3.02 -38.14 -3.25
N HIS A 13 -2.59 -37.15 -2.48
CA HIS A 13 -3.39 -35.94 -2.28
C HIS A 13 -3.58 -35.26 -3.63
N ALA A 14 -4.82 -34.96 -4.01
CA ALA A 14 -5.09 -34.13 -5.18
C ALA A 14 -4.42 -32.77 -4.97
N PRO A 15 -3.77 -32.19 -6.01
CA PRO A 15 -3.14 -30.89 -5.88
C PRO A 15 -4.19 -29.88 -5.44
N ARG A 16 -3.87 -29.13 -4.37
CA ARG A 16 -4.77 -28.11 -3.84
C ARG A 16 -4.85 -26.94 -4.82
N THR A 17 -6.04 -26.50 -5.20
CA THR A 17 -6.17 -25.23 -5.94
C THR A 17 -5.77 -24.08 -5.02
N PRO A 18 -4.88 -23.17 -5.44
CA PRO A 18 -4.51 -22.03 -4.62
C PRO A 18 -5.73 -21.14 -4.32
N ALA A 19 -5.74 -20.54 -3.13
CA ALA A 19 -6.77 -19.57 -2.78
C ALA A 19 -6.67 -18.33 -3.67
N ASN A 20 -7.80 -17.67 -3.96
CA ASN A 20 -7.78 -16.35 -4.60
C ASN A 20 -7.38 -15.28 -3.58
N PRO A 21 -6.61 -14.25 -3.99
CA PRO A 21 -6.27 -13.15 -3.10
C PRO A 21 -7.52 -12.36 -2.66
N PRO A 22 -7.45 -11.65 -1.52
CA PRO A 22 -8.51 -10.78 -1.07
C PRO A 22 -8.87 -9.70 -2.10
N ALA A 23 -10.11 -9.19 -2.04
CA ALA A 23 -10.55 -8.11 -2.91
C ALA A 23 -9.77 -6.81 -2.66
N HIS A 24 -9.69 -5.95 -3.69
CA HIS A 24 -9.04 -4.65 -3.59
C HIS A 24 -9.78 -3.74 -2.61
N VAL A 25 -8.99 -3.07 -1.76
CA VAL A 25 -9.48 -2.07 -0.80
C VAL A 25 -9.58 -0.71 -1.48
N THR A 26 -10.65 0.04 -1.19
CA THR A 26 -10.90 1.39 -1.73
C THR A 26 -11.10 2.47 -0.65
N ASP A 27 -11.03 2.08 0.63
CA ASP A 27 -11.18 2.96 1.80
C ASP A 27 -10.20 2.54 2.92
N GLY A 28 -10.24 3.20 4.08
CA GLY A 28 -9.47 2.80 5.27
C GLY A 28 -8.16 3.58 5.48
N LEU A 29 -7.75 4.45 4.54
CA LEU A 29 -6.53 5.27 4.71
C LEU A 29 -6.50 6.02 6.06
N GLY A 30 -7.64 6.57 6.49
CA GLY A 30 -7.73 7.34 7.74
C GLY A 30 -7.43 6.55 9.02
N GLU A 31 -7.43 5.21 8.97
CA GLU A 31 -7.10 4.33 10.09
C GLU A 31 -5.59 4.13 10.21
N THR A 32 -4.86 4.28 9.10
CA THR A 32 -3.40 4.14 9.02
C THR A 32 -2.66 5.45 9.30
N LEU A 33 -3.34 6.58 9.18
CA LEU A 33 -2.75 7.91 9.34
C LEU A 33 -2.61 8.32 10.82
N GLU A 34 -1.51 9.00 11.13
CA GLU A 34 -1.28 9.63 12.43
C GLU A 34 -2.33 10.71 12.70
N ARG A 35 -2.86 10.70 13.93
CA ARG A 35 -3.77 11.71 14.46
C ARG A 35 -2.95 12.85 15.04
N LEU A 36 -2.80 13.90 14.23
CA LEU A 36 -2.09 15.11 14.61
C LEU A 36 -3.06 16.19 15.06
N ASP A 37 -2.61 16.98 16.03
CA ASP A 37 -3.29 18.20 16.44
C ASP A 37 -3.34 19.21 15.29
N ASN A 38 -4.26 20.16 15.37
CA ASN A 38 -4.52 21.10 14.26
C ASN A 38 -3.39 22.12 14.06
N ASP A 39 -2.63 22.40 15.11
CA ASP A 39 -1.50 23.31 15.17
C ASP A 39 -0.14 22.59 15.05
N ASP A 40 -0.14 21.28 14.78
CA ASP A 40 1.10 20.52 14.57
C ASP A 40 1.92 21.14 13.42
N PRO A 41 3.21 21.44 13.63
CA PRO A 41 4.04 22.15 12.66
C PRO A 41 4.30 21.35 11.37
N ARG A 42 3.92 20.06 11.32
CA ARG A 42 3.99 19.25 10.10
C ARG A 42 2.91 19.65 9.08
N TRP A 43 1.82 20.29 9.51
CA TRP A 43 0.85 20.88 8.60
C TRP A 43 1.49 22.02 7.82
N TRP A 44 1.19 22.08 6.53
CA TRP A 44 1.68 23.15 5.66
C TRP A 44 1.01 24.47 6.04
N ASP A 45 1.77 25.55 5.87
CA ASP A 45 1.27 26.91 5.93
C ASP A 45 0.23 27.21 4.83
N GLU A 46 -0.46 28.34 5.00
CA GLU A 46 -1.54 28.75 4.11
C GLU A 46 -1.07 28.98 2.67
N ASP A 47 0.09 29.60 2.48
CA ASP A 47 0.67 29.87 1.15
C ASP A 47 0.93 28.57 0.38
N ARG A 48 1.46 27.57 1.07
CA ARG A 48 1.75 26.27 0.47
C ARG A 48 0.50 25.45 0.21
N VAL A 49 -0.54 25.58 1.04
CA VAL A 49 -1.86 25.01 0.75
C VAL A 49 -2.50 25.69 -0.46
N ALA A 50 -2.43 27.02 -0.56
CA ALA A 50 -2.91 27.77 -1.72
C ALA A 50 -2.20 27.32 -3.00
N ALA A 51 -0.87 27.27 -3.01
CA ALA A 51 -0.09 26.79 -4.15
C ALA A 51 -0.43 25.33 -4.54
N PHE A 52 -0.76 24.47 -3.57
CA PHE A 52 -1.25 23.12 -3.85
C PHE A 52 -2.57 23.16 -4.61
N ILE A 53 -3.54 23.93 -4.11
CA ILE A 53 -4.88 24.06 -4.68
C ILE A 53 -4.83 24.69 -6.07
N ASP A 54 -4.04 25.74 -6.26
CA ASP A 54 -3.93 26.48 -7.52
C ASP A 54 -3.28 25.66 -8.63
N SER A 55 -2.42 24.69 -8.27
CA SER A 55 -1.84 23.77 -9.24
C SER A 55 -2.81 22.71 -9.75
N MET A 56 -3.97 22.53 -9.10
CA MET A 56 -4.92 21.48 -9.45
C MET A 56 -5.68 21.80 -10.73
N SER A 57 -5.98 20.76 -11.52
CA SER A 57 -6.96 20.89 -12.61
C SER A 57 -8.36 21.17 -12.07
N GLY A 58 -9.25 21.72 -12.91
CA GLY A 58 -10.64 22.02 -12.51
C GLY A 58 -11.38 20.80 -11.95
N VAL A 59 -11.11 19.59 -12.48
CA VAL A 59 -11.70 18.33 -11.99
C VAL A 59 -11.19 18.00 -10.59
N GLN A 60 -9.89 18.16 -10.33
CA GLN A 60 -9.29 17.92 -9.01
C GLN A 60 -9.81 18.94 -7.98
N ARG A 61 -9.90 20.22 -8.37
CA ARG A 61 -10.42 21.30 -7.51
C ARG A 61 -11.88 21.08 -7.15
N SER A 62 -12.72 20.73 -8.12
CA SER A 62 -14.14 20.43 -7.90
C SER A 62 -14.33 19.27 -6.91
N ARG A 63 -13.49 18.23 -7.01
CA ARG A 63 -13.51 17.11 -6.05
C ARG A 63 -13.07 17.53 -4.65
N LEU A 64 -12.00 18.32 -4.56
CA LEU A 64 -11.52 18.86 -3.28
C LEU A 64 -12.61 19.66 -2.57
N ASP A 65 -13.29 20.55 -3.31
CA ASP A 65 -14.36 21.41 -2.79
C ASP A 65 -15.58 20.59 -2.31
N GLN A 66 -15.94 19.52 -3.02
CA GLN A 66 -17.00 18.62 -2.57
C GLN A 66 -16.63 17.90 -1.27
N LEU A 67 -15.39 17.40 -1.17
CA LEU A 67 -14.93 16.68 0.02
C LEU A 67 -14.76 17.60 1.23
N SER A 68 -14.31 18.83 1.03
CA SER A 68 -14.10 19.81 2.11
C SER A 68 -15.42 20.30 2.70
N LYS A 69 -16.49 20.38 1.91
CA LYS A 69 -17.84 20.78 2.35
C LYS A 69 -18.54 19.73 3.24
N GLN A 70 -18.02 18.52 3.34
CA GLN A 70 -18.59 17.49 4.21
C GLN A 70 -18.57 17.94 5.69
N ARG A 71 -19.71 17.88 6.39
CA ARG A 71 -19.85 18.44 7.75
C ARG A 71 -19.87 17.39 8.87
N ARG A 72 -19.82 16.10 8.54
CA ARG A 72 -19.96 15.02 9.53
C ARG A 72 -18.64 14.47 10.06
N ARG A 73 -17.59 14.49 9.24
CA ARG A 73 -16.28 13.94 9.57
C ARG A 73 -15.20 14.47 8.64
N TYR A 74 -13.96 14.41 9.10
CA TYR A 74 -12.80 14.54 8.23
C TYR A 74 -12.69 13.33 7.30
N GLN A 75 -12.27 13.62 6.07
CA GLN A 75 -11.94 12.65 5.03
C GLN A 75 -10.47 12.81 4.66
N TRP A 76 -9.87 11.71 4.25
CA TRP A 76 -8.44 11.64 3.99
C TRP A 76 -8.19 11.13 2.59
N ARG A 77 -7.28 11.78 1.87
CA ARG A 77 -6.79 11.33 0.57
C ARG A 77 -5.29 11.50 0.49
N THR A 78 -4.67 10.70 -0.37
CA THR A 78 -3.29 10.93 -0.78
C THR A 78 -3.24 11.79 -2.04
N ALA A 79 -2.20 12.61 -2.14
CA ALA A 79 -1.89 13.40 -3.32
C ALA A 79 -0.42 13.24 -3.71
N TYR A 80 -0.14 13.32 -5.01
CA TYR A 80 1.20 13.20 -5.56
C TYR A 80 1.43 14.25 -6.64
N ARG A 81 2.68 14.61 -6.88
CA ARG A 81 3.04 15.53 -7.96
C ARG A 81 3.13 14.79 -9.29
N ARG A 82 2.57 15.36 -10.34
CA ARG A 82 2.75 14.95 -11.74
C ARG A 82 3.17 16.14 -12.58
N THR A 83 3.93 15.91 -13.62
CA THR A 83 4.22 16.94 -14.62
C THR A 83 3.20 16.84 -15.74
N ARG A 84 2.48 17.93 -16.02
CA ARG A 84 1.54 18.06 -17.12
C ARG A 84 1.95 19.26 -17.96
N GLY A 85 2.18 19.04 -19.26
CA GLY A 85 2.64 20.12 -20.15
C GLY A 85 3.90 20.83 -19.67
N GLY A 86 4.84 20.11 -19.04
CA GLY A 86 6.06 20.69 -18.46
C GLY A 86 5.90 21.33 -17.08
N VAL A 87 4.66 21.48 -16.58
CA VAL A 87 4.37 22.13 -15.29
C VAL A 87 4.09 21.07 -14.20
N PRO A 88 4.76 21.12 -13.03
CA PRO A 88 4.42 20.28 -11.89
C PRO A 88 3.06 20.68 -11.29
N VAL A 89 2.16 19.72 -11.18
CA VAL A 89 0.81 19.88 -10.62
C VAL A 89 0.55 18.82 -9.55
N TRP A 90 -0.37 19.12 -8.62
CA TRP A 90 -0.84 18.15 -7.64
C TRP A 90 -2.08 17.39 -8.15
N GLU A 91 -2.04 16.08 -8.01
CA GLU A 91 -3.18 15.20 -8.30
C GLU A 91 -3.54 14.42 -7.04
N MET A 92 -4.81 14.51 -6.63
CA MET A 92 -5.36 13.79 -5.49
C MET A 92 -6.04 12.51 -5.96
N ARG A 93 -5.89 11.43 -5.19
CA ARG A 93 -6.62 10.19 -5.39
C ARG A 93 -8.12 10.38 -5.15
N PRO A 94 -9.00 9.77 -5.94
CA PRO A 94 -10.45 9.82 -5.70
C PRO A 94 -10.89 8.93 -4.51
N ASP A 95 -10.19 7.81 -4.31
CA ASP A 95 -10.41 6.78 -3.30
C ASP A 95 -9.59 7.04 -2.03
N ALA A 96 -10.01 6.47 -0.90
CA ALA A 96 -9.35 6.69 0.38
C ALA A 96 -8.30 5.60 0.66
N VAL A 97 -7.34 5.50 -0.25
CA VAL A 97 -6.16 4.62 -0.14
C VAL A 97 -4.89 5.41 -0.49
N SER A 98 -3.73 4.81 -0.23
CA SER A 98 -2.46 5.36 -0.68
C SER A 98 -2.21 5.06 -2.16
N GLY A 99 -1.48 5.95 -2.84
CA GLY A 99 -0.79 5.57 -4.06
C GLY A 99 0.39 4.66 -3.76
N CYS A 100 1.02 4.11 -4.80
CA CYS A 100 2.24 3.32 -4.63
C CYS A 100 3.31 4.14 -3.89
N LEU A 101 3.76 3.62 -2.74
CA LEU A 101 4.91 4.15 -2.04
C LEU A 101 6.17 3.94 -2.89
N ARG A 102 7.09 4.88 -2.79
CA ARG A 102 8.34 4.88 -3.56
C ARG A 102 9.45 5.39 -2.67
N THR A 103 10.66 4.93 -2.95
CA THR A 103 11.87 5.51 -2.39
C THR A 103 11.93 7.01 -2.75
N PRO A 104 11.93 7.92 -1.77
CA PRO A 104 11.91 9.33 -2.01
C PRO A 104 13.30 9.81 -2.47
N ARG A 105 13.48 9.95 -3.78
CA ARG A 105 14.65 10.61 -4.39
C ARG A 105 14.45 12.12 -4.61
N GLY A 106 13.28 12.65 -4.24
CA GLY A 106 12.88 14.05 -4.38
C GLY A 106 11.41 14.25 -3.99
N GLY A 107 10.92 15.49 -4.07
CA GLY A 107 9.56 15.85 -3.63
C GLY A 107 8.43 15.14 -4.39
N SER A 108 8.64 14.79 -5.66
CA SER A 108 7.63 14.09 -6.48
C SER A 108 7.47 12.61 -6.13
N SER A 109 8.42 12.03 -5.40
CA SER A 109 8.37 10.64 -4.94
C SER A 109 7.70 10.50 -3.57
N LYS A 110 7.39 11.62 -2.91
CA LYS A 110 6.67 11.65 -1.63
C LYS A 110 5.19 11.90 -1.85
N GLN A 111 4.37 11.24 -1.04
CA GLN A 111 2.93 11.49 -1.02
C GLN A 111 2.59 12.55 0.04
N ALA A 112 1.68 13.44 -0.31
CA ALA A 112 1.03 14.32 0.64
C ALA A 112 -0.25 13.67 1.17
N VAL A 113 -0.56 13.91 2.42
CA VAL A 113 -1.82 13.59 3.07
C VAL A 113 -2.68 14.84 3.06
N VAL A 114 -3.88 14.72 2.50
CA VAL A 114 -4.87 15.79 2.45
C VAL A 114 -6.01 15.42 3.39
N ARG A 115 -6.22 16.25 4.41
CA ARG A 115 -7.36 16.18 5.34
C ARG A 115 -8.40 17.20 4.91
N MET A 116 -9.63 16.77 4.66
CA MET A 116 -10.73 17.62 4.18
C MET A 116 -11.98 17.42 5.04
N GLY A 117 -12.70 18.49 5.33
CA GLY A 117 -13.99 18.42 6.02
C GLY A 117 -14.23 19.68 6.85
N TYR A 118 -15.48 19.90 7.25
CA TYR A 118 -15.91 21.07 8.01
C TYR A 118 -15.54 22.41 7.33
N GLY A 119 -15.51 22.44 6.00
CA GLY A 119 -15.07 23.59 5.22
C GLY A 119 -13.57 23.85 5.28
N LYS A 120 -12.77 22.93 5.84
CA LYS A 120 -11.32 23.08 6.01
C LYS A 120 -10.55 22.08 5.15
N VAL A 121 -9.35 22.49 4.76
CA VAL A 121 -8.35 21.66 4.09
C VAL A 121 -7.03 21.81 4.85
N SER A 122 -6.43 20.70 5.26
CA SER A 122 -5.09 20.67 5.86
C SER A 122 -4.24 19.67 5.10
N ILE A 123 -3.00 20.04 4.80
CA ILE A 123 -2.10 19.22 3.98
C ILE A 123 -0.78 19.07 4.69
N ARG A 124 -0.21 17.86 4.65
CA ARG A 124 1.14 17.59 5.12
C ARG A 124 1.81 16.53 4.29
N TRP A 125 3.10 16.33 4.49
CA TRP A 125 3.74 15.12 4.02
C TRP A 125 3.26 13.90 4.82
N MET A 126 3.14 12.76 4.13
CA MET A 126 2.95 11.47 4.80
C MET A 126 4.24 11.10 5.55
N THR A 127 4.12 10.65 6.79
CA THR A 127 5.27 10.37 7.65
C THR A 127 5.88 8.99 7.36
N GLY A 128 7.07 8.74 7.89
CA GLY A 128 7.72 7.43 7.88
C GLY A 128 6.91 6.38 8.65
N ALA A 129 6.31 6.74 9.78
CA ALA A 129 5.44 5.84 10.53
C ALA A 129 4.22 5.41 9.69
N GLU A 130 3.64 6.33 8.94
CA GLU A 130 2.53 6.04 8.02
C GLU A 130 2.96 5.19 6.82
N TYR A 131 4.17 5.40 6.29
CA TYR A 131 4.77 4.52 5.28
C TYR A 131 4.91 3.08 5.83
N ALA A 132 5.42 2.94 7.06
CA ALA A 132 5.56 1.65 7.72
C ALA A 132 4.20 0.97 7.91
N ALA A 133 3.22 1.72 8.42
CA ALA A 133 1.88 1.22 8.67
C ALA A 133 1.16 0.79 7.37
N LEU A 134 1.31 1.55 6.27
CA LEU A 134 0.78 1.17 4.96
C LEU A 134 1.44 -0.09 4.38
N MET A 135 2.70 -0.37 4.74
CA MET A 135 3.38 -1.62 4.40
C MET A 135 3.04 -2.77 5.35
N GLY A 136 2.18 -2.56 6.35
CA GLY A 136 1.82 -3.55 7.37
C GLY A 136 2.91 -3.78 8.41
N ALA A 137 3.73 -2.78 8.67
CA ALA A 137 4.87 -2.82 9.58
C ALA A 137 4.79 -1.72 10.66
N ALA A 138 3.58 -1.37 11.10
CA ALA A 138 3.35 -0.32 12.10
C ALA A 138 4.07 -0.57 13.44
N GLU A 139 4.30 -1.84 13.80
CA GLU A 139 4.94 -2.25 15.06
C GLU A 139 6.48 -2.23 15.00
N TYR A 140 7.08 -1.92 13.85
CA TYR A 140 8.53 -1.87 13.72
C TYR A 140 9.09 -0.69 14.53
N LYS A 141 10.16 -0.96 15.29
CA LYS A 141 10.87 0.06 16.05
C LYS A 141 11.66 0.96 15.09
N ILE A 142 11.09 2.12 14.80
CA ILE A 142 11.69 3.15 13.93
C ILE A 142 12.26 4.34 14.73
N ASP A 143 12.30 4.21 16.06
CA ASP A 143 12.88 5.20 16.96
C ASP A 143 14.35 5.45 16.64
N GLY A 144 14.77 6.72 16.71
CA GLY A 144 16.14 7.12 16.41
C GLY A 144 16.46 7.30 14.92
N PHE A 145 15.53 6.95 14.01
CA PHE A 145 15.67 7.24 12.59
C PHE A 145 14.98 8.55 12.19
N ARG A 146 15.57 9.27 11.24
CA ARG A 146 14.88 10.41 10.63
C ARG A 146 13.71 9.92 9.80
N ASP A 147 12.64 10.70 9.77
CA ASP A 147 11.43 10.42 8.98
C ASP A 147 11.75 10.08 7.51
N SER A 148 12.70 10.80 6.90
CA SER A 148 13.15 10.56 5.52
C SER A 148 13.86 9.22 5.32
N GLN A 149 14.57 8.70 6.33
CA GLN A 149 15.21 7.38 6.28
C GLN A 149 14.16 6.28 6.33
N VAL A 150 13.15 6.45 7.19
CA VAL A 150 12.03 5.51 7.31
C VAL A 150 11.21 5.47 6.02
N GLN A 151 10.85 6.64 5.46
CA GLN A 151 10.19 6.73 4.16
C GLN A 151 11.02 6.08 3.04
N PHE A 152 12.35 6.21 3.09
CA PHE A 152 13.25 5.57 2.13
C PHE A 152 13.20 4.04 2.23
N ALA A 153 13.34 3.51 3.44
CA ALA A 153 13.32 2.07 3.68
C ALA A 153 11.98 1.44 3.24
N PHE A 154 10.86 2.02 3.67
CA PHE A 154 9.54 1.49 3.34
C PHE A 154 9.08 1.84 1.91
N GLY A 155 9.70 2.82 1.26
CA GLY A 155 9.41 3.16 -0.13
C GLY A 155 9.85 2.10 -1.15
N ASP A 156 10.81 1.24 -0.79
CA ASP A 156 11.30 0.12 -1.62
C ASP A 156 10.92 -1.26 -1.02
N ALA A 157 10.15 -1.25 0.06
CA ALA A 157 9.75 -2.47 0.76
C ALA A 157 8.61 -3.20 0.03
N VAL A 158 8.35 -4.42 0.50
CA VAL A 158 7.17 -5.21 0.11
C VAL A 158 6.13 -5.17 1.21
N ALA A 159 4.85 -5.12 0.83
CA ALA A 159 3.75 -5.10 1.79
C ALA A 159 3.66 -6.43 2.54
N VAL A 160 3.81 -6.38 3.87
CA VAL A 160 3.79 -7.54 4.78
C VAL A 160 2.52 -8.39 4.59
N PRO A 161 1.29 -7.83 4.47
CA PRO A 161 0.10 -8.65 4.28
C PRO A 161 0.11 -9.45 2.98
N ALA A 162 0.68 -8.89 1.90
CA ALA A 162 0.78 -9.58 0.62
C ALA A 162 1.77 -10.75 0.69
N VAL A 163 2.95 -10.52 1.27
CA VAL A 163 3.96 -11.57 1.46
C VAL A 163 3.46 -12.66 2.41
N GLY A 164 2.80 -12.27 3.51
CA GLY A 164 2.22 -13.21 4.48
C GLY A 164 1.15 -14.10 3.85
N TRP A 165 0.27 -13.52 3.02
CA TRP A 165 -0.73 -14.28 2.28
C TRP A 165 -0.09 -15.25 1.27
N LEU A 166 0.90 -14.80 0.49
CA LEU A 166 1.65 -15.68 -0.43
C LEU A 166 2.37 -16.80 0.33
N ALA A 167 2.96 -16.49 1.48
CA ALA A 167 3.64 -17.47 2.30
C ALA A 167 2.68 -18.56 2.79
N GLU A 168 1.49 -18.19 3.27
CA GLU A 168 0.50 -19.13 3.77
C GLU A 168 -0.13 -19.98 2.67
N HIS A 169 -0.49 -19.36 1.53
CA HIS A 169 -1.30 -20.02 0.51
C HIS A 169 -0.51 -20.65 -0.64
N TYR A 170 0.76 -20.24 -0.83
CA TYR A 170 1.61 -20.74 -1.91
C TYR A 170 2.92 -21.33 -1.41
N LEU A 171 3.71 -20.57 -0.65
CA LEU A 171 5.07 -21.01 -0.30
C LEU A 171 5.06 -22.20 0.67
N LYS A 172 4.25 -22.16 1.74
CA LYS A 172 4.14 -23.29 2.68
C LYS A 172 3.60 -24.55 2.00
N PRO A 173 2.51 -24.51 1.20
CA PRO A 173 2.03 -25.71 0.51
C PRO A 173 3.01 -26.23 -0.55
N LEU A 174 3.76 -25.36 -1.24
CA LEU A 174 4.84 -25.78 -2.17
C LEU A 174 5.93 -26.57 -1.44
N VAL A 175 6.43 -26.05 -0.32
CA VAL A 175 7.47 -26.71 0.49
C VAL A 175 6.97 -28.05 1.05
N LYS A 176 5.68 -28.16 1.36
CA LYS A 176 5.05 -29.41 1.81
C LYS A 176 4.70 -30.39 0.67
N GLY A 177 4.87 -30.00 -0.60
CA GLY A 177 4.51 -30.82 -1.75
C GLY A 177 3.01 -30.90 -2.05
N GLU A 178 2.20 -30.04 -1.45
CA GLU A 178 0.73 -30.02 -1.60
C GLU A 178 0.27 -29.34 -2.91
N LEU A 179 1.16 -28.53 -3.50
CA LEU A 179 0.94 -27.80 -4.76
C LEU A 179 1.63 -28.44 -5.97
N ALA A 180 2.23 -29.62 -5.83
CA ALA A 180 2.96 -30.27 -6.92
C ALA A 180 2.03 -30.56 -8.10
N ALA A 181 2.39 -30.03 -9.28
CA ALA A 181 1.80 -30.46 -10.55
C ALA A 181 2.08 -31.96 -10.75
N ARG A 182 1.12 -32.68 -11.36
CA ARG A 182 1.37 -34.03 -11.85
C ARG A 182 2.58 -33.98 -12.78
N SER A 183 3.68 -34.60 -12.39
CA SER A 183 4.74 -34.94 -13.32
C SER A 183 4.19 -36.03 -14.24
N ASP A 184 3.55 -35.64 -15.35
CA ASP A 184 3.25 -36.57 -16.44
C ASP A 184 4.56 -36.90 -17.16
N CYS A 185 5.41 -37.69 -16.50
CA CYS A 185 6.46 -38.44 -17.16
C CYS A 185 5.94 -39.86 -17.36
N GLN A 186 5.02 -40.02 -18.32
CA GLN A 186 4.83 -41.34 -18.92
C GLN A 186 6.02 -41.58 -19.85
N ALA A 187 7.03 -42.24 -19.31
CA ALA A 187 8.02 -42.93 -20.12
C ALA A 187 7.27 -43.88 -21.07
N LYS A 188 7.33 -43.60 -22.37
CA LYS A 188 7.00 -44.58 -23.40
C LYS A 188 8.01 -45.72 -23.27
N ALA A 189 7.63 -46.79 -22.59
CA ALA A 189 8.29 -48.08 -22.70
C ALA A 189 7.74 -48.79 -23.95
N GLN A 190 8.67 -49.41 -24.66
CA GLN A 190 8.61 -50.03 -25.99
C GLN A 190 7.45 -51.00 -26.21
#